data_AF-A0A359MW22-F1
#
_entry.id   AF-A0A359MW22-F1
#
_cell.length_a   1.000
_cell.length_b   1.000
_cell.length_c   1.000
_cell.angle_alpha   90.00
_cell.angle_beta   90.00
_cell.angle_gamma   90.00
#
_symmetry.space_group_name_H-M   'P 1'
#
loop_
_entity.id
_entity.type
_entity.pdbx_description
1 polymer ?
#
loop_
_entity_poly.entity_id
_entity_poly.type
_entity_poly.pdbx_seq_one_letter_code
_entity_poly.pdbx_strand_id
1 'polypeptide(L)'
;DVNGDGYDDFVVGAPSNSAGSAYLVYGQSGKLSSASLSTAIEFSGETNNDAAGTSITIVGDVNGDGYDDIVVGADKASTSAGAAYLI
;
A
#
# COMPACT_ATOMS: atom_id res chain seq x y z
N ASP A 1 -7.30 -10.13 2.31
CA ASP A 1 -6.54 -10.65 3.46
C ASP A 1 -5.15 -11.02 2.94
N VAL A 2 -4.18 -10.14 3.18
CA VAL A 2 -2.80 -10.23 2.69
C VAL A 2 -1.89 -10.99 3.65
N ASN A 3 -2.37 -11.30 4.87
CA ASN A 3 -1.59 -12.07 5.86
C ASN A 3 -2.23 -13.44 6.21
N GLY A 4 -3.42 -13.73 5.70
CA GLY A 4 -4.15 -15.00 5.85
C GLY A 4 -4.77 -15.20 7.22
N ASP A 5 -4.99 -14.16 8.02
CA ASP A 5 -5.52 -14.27 9.38
C ASP A 5 -7.05 -14.34 9.47
N GLY A 6 -7.74 -14.19 8.34
CA GLY A 6 -9.20 -14.24 8.21
C GLY A 6 -9.88 -12.89 8.45
N TYR A 7 -9.14 -11.80 8.61
CA TYR A 7 -9.67 -10.44 8.65
C TYR A 7 -9.24 -9.65 7.42
N ASP A 8 -10.14 -8.81 6.90
CA ASP A 8 -9.80 -7.92 5.80
C ASP A 8 -8.77 -6.87 6.26
N ASP A 9 -7.62 -6.84 5.58
CA ASP A 9 -6.62 -5.79 5.69
C ASP A 9 -6.95 -4.59 4.81
N PHE A 10 -6.27 -3.48 5.04
CA PHE A 10 -6.43 -2.31 4.19
C PHE A 10 -5.14 -1.52 4.04
N VAL A 11 -5.08 -0.71 2.98
CA VAL A 11 -3.91 0.08 2.63
C VAL A 11 -4.32 1.54 2.51
N VAL A 12 -3.50 2.44 3.07
CA VAL A 12 -3.73 3.88 3.03
C VAL A 12 -2.60 4.57 2.28
N GLY A 13 -2.96 5.36 1.27
CA GLY A 13 -2.01 6.19 0.54
C GLY A 13 -1.71 7.49 1.28
N ALA A 14 -0.44 7.85 1.36
CA ALA A 14 0.06 9.12 1.87
C ALA A 14 1.04 9.74 0.83
N PRO A 15 0.52 10.12 -0.35
CA PRO A 15 1.35 10.72 -1.37
C PRO A 15 1.90 12.08 -0.89
N SER A 16 3.12 12.40 -1.29
CA SER A 16 3.77 13.67 -0.99
C SER A 16 4.56 14.17 -2.20
N ASN A 17 5.13 15.38 -2.13
CA ASN A 17 6.08 15.85 -3.14
C ASN A 17 7.49 15.24 -2.97
N SER A 18 7.71 14.40 -1.97
CA SER A 18 8.92 13.58 -1.84
C SER A 18 8.65 12.19 -2.44
N ALA A 19 9.17 11.11 -1.84
CA ALA A 19 8.86 9.76 -2.29
C ALA A 19 7.36 9.41 -2.21
N GLY A 20 6.66 9.89 -1.17
CA GLY A 20 5.31 9.42 -0.87
C GLY A 20 5.33 8.00 -0.29
N SER A 21 4.24 7.60 0.34
CA SER A 21 4.14 6.29 0.99
C SER A 21 2.77 5.65 0.80
N ALA A 22 2.72 4.34 0.92
CA ALA A 22 1.52 3.56 1.20
C ALA A 22 1.72 2.77 2.50
N TYR A 23 0.69 2.68 3.32
CA TYR A 23 0.73 2.01 4.61
C TYR A 23 -0.25 0.85 4.61
N LEU A 24 0.26 -0.38 4.68
CA LEU A 24 -0.53 -1.58 4.89
C LEU A 24 -0.81 -1.76 6.38
N VAL A 25 -2.09 -1.89 6.72
CA VAL A 25 -2.57 -2.10 8.08
C VAL A 25 -3.32 -3.42 8.12
N TYR A 26 -2.88 -4.30 9.03
CA TYR A 26 -3.57 -5.56 9.23
C TYR A 26 -4.93 -5.38 9.91
N GLY A 27 -5.90 -6.12 9.41
CA GLY A 27 -7.21 -6.28 10.01
C GLY A 27 -7.09 -6.92 11.39
N GLN A 28 -8.12 -6.73 12.21
CA GLN A 28 -8.21 -7.43 13.49
C GLN A 28 -9.67 -7.58 13.92
N SER A 29 -9.91 -8.54 14.80
CA SER A 29 -11.20 -8.71 15.45
C SER A 29 -11.64 -7.45 16.21
N GLY A 30 -12.94 -7.16 16.21
CA GLY A 30 -13.53 -6.08 16.98
C GLY A 30 -13.67 -4.77 16.22
N LYS A 31 -13.93 -3.68 16.95
CA LYS A 31 -14.20 -2.37 16.35
C LYS A 31 -12.91 -1.62 16.05
N LEU A 32 -12.66 -1.33 14.78
CA LEU A 32 -11.62 -0.40 14.35
C LEU A 32 -12.09 1.04 14.58
N SER A 33 -11.78 1.63 15.73
CA SER A 33 -12.09 3.05 16.01
C SER A 33 -10.97 4.02 15.59
N SER A 34 -9.74 3.53 15.57
CA SER A 34 -8.55 4.24 15.12
C SER A 34 -7.46 3.20 14.87
N ALA A 35 -7.17 2.89 13.62
CA ALA A 35 -6.01 2.09 13.31
C ALA A 35 -4.75 2.96 13.48
N SER A 36 -3.81 2.49 14.29
CA SER A 36 -2.52 3.17 14.40
C SER A 36 -1.67 2.81 13.20
N LEU A 37 -1.17 3.81 12.46
CA LEU A 37 -0.15 3.59 11.44
C LEU A 37 1.22 3.22 12.05
N SER A 38 1.39 3.32 13.37
CA SER A 38 2.64 2.93 14.03
C SER A 38 2.96 1.44 13.93
N THR A 39 1.97 0.61 13.63
CA THR A 39 2.13 -0.83 13.38
C THR A 39 1.96 -1.18 11.91
N ALA A 40 1.78 -0.17 11.04
CA ALA A 40 1.63 -0.39 9.62
C ALA A 40 2.97 -0.76 8.99
N ILE A 41 2.89 -1.56 7.93
CA ILE A 41 4.03 -1.78 7.04
C ILE A 41 4.04 -0.63 6.05
N GLU A 42 5.13 0.13 6.03
CA GLU A 42 5.31 1.24 5.10
C GLU A 42 5.99 0.76 3.82
N PHE A 43 5.36 1.06 2.69
CA PHE A 43 6.00 1.09 1.38
C PHE A 43 6.28 2.55 1.01
N SER A 44 7.57 2.91 0.91
CA SER A 44 8.00 4.23 0.44
C SER A 44 8.29 4.18 -1.06
N GLY A 45 7.99 5.27 -1.77
CA GLY A 45 8.48 5.45 -3.14
C GLY A 45 10.02 5.34 -3.21
N GLU A 46 10.54 4.92 -4.36
CA GLU A 46 11.96 4.63 -4.54
C GLU A 46 12.81 5.91 -4.52
N THR A 47 12.29 7.01 -5.08
CA THR A 47 13.01 8.27 -5.21
C THR A 47 12.16 9.48 -4.84
N ASN A 48 12.82 10.62 -4.60
CA ASN A 48 12.12 11.89 -4.35
C ASN A 48 11.30 12.32 -5.57
N ASN A 49 10.08 12.79 -5.30
CA ASN A 49 9.04 13.15 -6.25
C ASN A 49 8.31 11.97 -6.90
N ASP A 50 8.43 10.73 -6.43
CA ASP A 50 7.64 9.63 -7.00
C ASP A 50 6.14 9.78 -6.70
N ALA A 51 5.80 10.37 -5.55
CA ALA A 51 4.42 10.45 -5.05
C ALA A 51 3.73 9.07 -5.01
N ALA A 52 4.43 8.06 -4.50
CA ALA A 52 3.85 6.75 -4.21
C ALA A 52 2.65 6.88 -3.27
N GLY A 53 1.66 6.00 -3.46
CA GLY A 53 0.40 6.04 -2.72
C GLY A 53 -0.66 6.98 -3.32
N THR A 54 -0.46 7.48 -4.55
CA THR A 54 -1.47 8.30 -5.26
C THR A 54 -2.66 7.49 -5.75
N SER A 55 -2.46 6.21 -6.03
CA SER A 55 -3.53 5.24 -6.30
C SER A 55 -3.15 3.89 -5.72
N ILE A 56 -4.15 3.14 -5.26
CA ILE A 56 -3.97 1.84 -4.60
C ILE A 56 -5.09 0.91 -5.05
N THR A 57 -4.77 -0.36 -5.28
CA THR A 57 -5.76 -1.42 -5.48
C THR A 57 -5.26 -2.75 -4.95
N ILE A 58 -6.15 -3.55 -4.37
CA ILE A 58 -5.91 -4.95 -4.04
C ILE A 58 -6.23 -5.77 -5.30
N VAL A 59 -5.27 -6.55 -5.79
CA VAL A 59 -5.39 -7.28 -7.07
C VAL A 59 -5.66 -8.77 -6.90
N GLY A 60 -5.77 -9.24 -5.65
CA GLY A 60 -5.85 -10.66 -5.31
C GLY A 60 -4.48 -11.33 -5.39
N ASP A 61 -4.43 -12.64 -5.17
CA ASP A 61 -3.21 -13.45 -5.29
C ASP A 61 -2.79 -13.62 -6.76
N VAL A 62 -1.86 -12.78 -7.22
CA VAL A 62 -1.31 -12.80 -8.58
C VAL A 62 -0.09 -13.73 -8.71
N ASN A 63 0.54 -14.09 -7.60
CA ASN A 63 1.79 -14.84 -7.59
C ASN A 63 1.61 -16.34 -7.23
N GLY A 64 0.46 -16.72 -6.70
CA GLY A 64 0.04 -18.08 -6.35
C GLY A 64 0.48 -18.55 -4.97
N ASP A 65 0.79 -17.66 -4.03
CA ASP A 65 1.25 -18.00 -2.68
C ASP A 65 0.11 -18.13 -1.65
N GLY A 66 -1.11 -17.78 -2.05
CA GLY A 66 -2.30 -17.85 -1.22
C GLY A 66 -2.64 -16.56 -0.46
N TYR A 67 -1.95 -15.45 -0.71
CA TYR A 67 -2.23 -14.15 -0.10
C TYR A 67 -2.59 -13.10 -1.16
N ASP A 68 -3.49 -12.17 -0.81
CA ASP A 68 -3.84 -11.08 -1.72
C ASP A 68 -2.63 -10.12 -1.92
N ASP A 69 -2.27 -9.80 -3.16
CA ASP A 69 -1.24 -8.81 -3.49
C ASP A 69 -1.83 -7.39 -3.67
N ILE A 70 -0.98 -6.37 -3.54
CA ILE A 70 -1.36 -4.96 -3.63
C ILE A 70 -0.58 -4.25 -4.74
N VAL A 71 -1.27 -3.37 -5.49
CA VAL A 71 -0.63 -2.44 -6.43
C VAL A 71 -0.69 -1.02 -5.89
N VAL A 72 0.45 -0.33 -5.90
CA VAL A 72 0.62 1.07 -5.50
C VAL A 72 1.12 1.90 -6.69
N GLY A 73 0.38 2.95 -7.04
CA GLY A 73 0.77 3.90 -8.07
C GLY A 73 1.63 5.05 -7.53
N ALA A 74 2.54 5.53 -8.38
CA ALA A 74 3.40 6.68 -8.20
C ALA A 74 3.40 7.52 -9.49
N ASP A 75 2.42 8.42 -9.62
CA ASP A 75 2.15 9.17 -10.85
C ASP A 75 3.26 10.16 -11.25
N LYS A 76 4.09 10.60 -10.30
CA LYS A 76 5.17 11.55 -10.55
C LYS A 76 6.54 10.89 -10.75
N ALA A 77 6.64 9.58 -10.57
CA ALA A 77 7.87 8.83 -10.78
C ALA A 77 8.46 9.06 -12.18
N SER A 78 9.80 9.02 -12.27
CA SER A 78 10.55 9.22 -13.52
C SER A 78 10.11 10.46 -14.30
N THR A 79 10.11 11.63 -13.65
CA THR A 79 9.67 12.91 -14.26
C THR A 79 8.25 12.86 -14.82
N SER A 80 7.30 12.32 -14.05
CA SER A 80 5.88 12.19 -14.41
C SER A 80 5.58 11.24 -15.58
N ALA A 81 6.50 10.33 -15.90
CA ALA A 81 6.16 9.16 -16.72
C ALA A 81 5.24 8.20 -15.96
N GLY A 82 5.33 8.21 -14.62
CA GLY A 82 4.57 7.35 -13.72
C GLY A 82 5.24 5.99 -13.52
N ALA A 83 4.93 5.37 -12.38
CA ALA A 83 5.30 4.00 -12.06
C ALA A 83 4.17 3.31 -11.27
N ALA A 84 4.21 1.99 -11.24
CA ALA A 84 3.37 1.17 -10.37
C ALA A 84 4.24 0.08 -9.74
N TYR A 85 3.98 -0.21 -8.48
CA TYR A 85 4.68 -1.21 -7.68
C TYR A 85 3.68 -2.29 -7.29
N LEU A 86 4.09 -3.56 -7.41
CA LEU A 86 3.40 -4.69 -6.84
C LEU A 86 4.12 -5.06 -5.54
N ILE A 87 3.37 -5.19 -4.46
CA ILE A 87 3.85 -5.52 -3.11
C ILE A 87 3.03 -6.63 -2.50
#